data_AF-A0A1Q7P468-F1
#
_entry.id   AF-A0A1Q7P468-F1
#
_cell.length_a   1.000
_cell.length_b   1.000
_cell.length_c   1.000
_cell.angle_alpha   90.00
_cell.angle_beta   90.00
_cell.angle_gamma   90.00
#
_symmetry.space_group_name_H-M   'P 1'
#
loop_
_entity.id
_entity.type
_entity.pdbx_description
1 polymer ?
#
loop_
_entity_poly.entity_id
_entity_poly.type
_entity_poly.pdbx_seq_one_letter_code
_entity_poly.pdbx_strand_id
1 'polypeptide(L)' 'MLRVILSILILAGFLVGSLIYVGFYTESFSTLQKIISILVAMIIAFTILAVVWVTWAGRRGIMDWWRD' A
#
# COMPACT_ATOMS: atom_id res chain seq x y z
N MET A 1 -14.45 9.67 -7.00
CA MET A 1 -14.85 9.19 -5.67
C MET A 1 -14.32 7.80 -5.35
N LEU A 2 -14.73 6.72 -6.04
CA LEU A 2 -14.30 5.34 -5.69
C LEU A 2 -12.78 5.16 -5.48
N ARG A 3 -11.95 5.75 -6.34
CA ARG A 3 -10.47 5.63 -6.25
C ARG A 3 -9.91 6.27 -4.98
N VAL A 4 -10.45 7.43 -4.60
CA VAL A 4 -10.07 8.15 -3.39
C VAL A 4 -10.47 7.34 -2.17
N ILE A 5 -11.69 6.80 -2.16
CA ILE A 5 -12.17 5.90 -1.11
C ILE A 5 -11.27 4.67 -1.00
N LEU A 6 -10.93 4.02 -2.12
CA LEU A 6 -10.00 2.89 -2.15
C LEU A 6 -8.62 3.28 -1.60
N SER A 7 -8.08 4.44 -1.97
CA SER A 7 -6.79 4.89 -1.44
C SER A 7 -6.81 5.11 0.08
N ILE A 8 -7.89 5.69 0.60
CA ILE A 8 -8.09 5.86 2.04
C ILE A 8 -8.17 4.50 2.73
N LEU A 9 -8.97 3.56 2.19
CA LEU A 9 -9.13 2.22 2.75
C LEU A 9 -7.82 1.43 2.74
N ILE A 10 -7.03 1.52 1.68
CA ILE A 10 -5.73 0.84 1.57
C ILE A 10 -4.76 1.38 2.64
N LEU A 11 -4.66 2.70 2.77
CA LEU A 11 -3.75 3.31 3.76
C LEU A 11 -4.23 3.08 5.20
N ALA A 12 -5.52 3.19 5.46
CA ALA A 12 -6.10 2.91 6.76
C ALA A 12 -5.90 1.43 7.14
N GLY A 13 -6.16 0.51 6.20
CA GLY A 13 -5.94 -0.92 6.37
C GLY A 13 -4.48 -1.25 6.64
N PHE A 14 -3.54 -0.63 5.91
CA PHE A 14 -2.11 -0.75 6.18
C PHE A 14 -1.75 -0.30 7.60
N LEU A 15 -2.21 0.87 8.04
CA LEU A 15 -1.89 1.41 9.36
C LEU A 15 -2.49 0.55 10.48
N VAL A 16 -3.79 0.25 10.41
CA VAL A 16 -4.48 -0.57 11.41
C VAL A 16 -3.88 -1.98 11.44
N GLY A 17 -3.69 -2.60 10.28
CA GLY A 17 -3.09 -3.94 10.18
C GLY A 17 -1.67 -3.99 10.73
N SER A 18 -0.85 -2.98 10.45
CA SER A 18 0.52 -2.90 10.98
C SER A 18 0.54 -2.73 12.50
N LEU A 19 -0.34 -1.90 13.06
CA LEU A 19 -0.44 -1.70 14.50
C LEU A 19 -0.92 -2.96 15.22
N ILE A 20 -1.95 -3.63 14.67
CA ILE A 20 -2.45 -4.89 15.23
C ILE A 20 -1.35 -5.97 15.15
N TYR A 21 -0.72 -6.13 13.99
CA TYR A 21 0.32 -7.14 13.81
C TYR A 21 1.50 -6.92 14.76
N VAL A 22 2.07 -5.72 14.78
CA VAL A 22 3.24 -5.43 15.62
C VAL A 22 2.86 -5.47 17.10
N GLY A 23 1.71 -4.93 17.48
CA GLY A 23 1.26 -4.85 18.87
C GLY A 23 0.93 -6.20 19.50
N PHE A 24 0.40 -7.15 18.73
CA PHE A 24 -0.12 -8.41 19.28
C PHE A 24 0.59 -9.68 18.79
N TYR A 25 1.35 -9.62 17.68
CA TYR A 25 1.86 -10.82 17.01
C TYR A 25 3.39 -10.84 16.82
N THR A 26 4.12 -9.84 17.31
CA THR A 26 5.58 -9.73 17.11
C THR A 26 6.39 -9.79 18.40
N GLU A 27 5.86 -10.37 19.48
CA GLU A 27 6.56 -10.44 20.77
C GLU A 27 7.95 -11.10 20.67
N SER A 28 8.09 -12.14 19.86
CA SER A 28 9.34 -12.86 19.64
C SER A 28 10.27 -12.21 18.59
N PHE A 29 9.83 -11.16 17.91
CA PHE A 29 10.58 -10.56 16.81
C PHE A 29 11.61 -9.57 17.36
N SER A 30 12.79 -9.52 16.73
CA SER A 30 13.74 -8.44 16.97
C SER A 30 13.22 -7.12 16.41
N THR A 31 13.75 -5.99 16.91
CA THR A 31 13.37 -4.64 16.42
C THR A 31 13.50 -4.52 14.90
N LEU A 32 14.57 -5.08 14.34
CA LEU A 32 14.81 -5.08 12.89
C LEU A 32 13.73 -5.90 12.15
N GLN A 33 13.33 -7.07 12.66
CA GLN A 33 12.27 -7.87 12.05
C GLN A 33 10.91 -7.15 12.08
N LYS A 34 10.59 -6.42 13.16
CA LYS A 34 9.39 -5.59 13.26
C LYS A 34 9.38 -4.49 12.20
N ILE A 35 10.49 -3.76 12.07
CA ILE A 35 10.64 -2.70 11.06
C ILE A 35 10.48 -3.28 9.65
N ILE A 36 11.17 -4.37 9.33
CA ILE A 36 11.05 -5.04 8.03
C ILE A 36 9.60 -5.44 7.75
N SER A 37 8.88 -5.98 8.73
CA SER A 37 7.49 -6.38 8.56
C SER A 37 6.59 -5.19 8.16
N ILE A 38 6.77 -4.03 8.84
CA ILE A 38 6.04 -2.80 8.50
C ILE A 38 6.42 -2.32 7.10
N LEU A 39 7.71 -2.33 6.75
CA LEU A 39 8.18 -1.92 5.43
C LEU A 39 7.59 -2.79 4.31
N VAL A 40 7.52 -4.10 4.51
CA VAL A 40 6.88 -5.02 3.55
C VAL A 40 5.41 -4.69 3.38
N ALA A 41 4.67 -4.48 4.47
CA ALA A 41 3.26 -4.08 4.40
C ALA A 41 3.07 -2.73 3.70
N MET A 42 4.00 -1.79 3.91
CA MET A 42 4.00 -0.47 3.28
C MET A 42 4.23 -0.57 1.77
N ILE A 43 5.19 -1.39 1.34
CA ILE A 43 5.46 -1.65 -0.08
C ILE A 43 4.20 -2.19 -0.74
N ILE A 44 3.54 -3.19 -0.15
CA ILE A 44 2.30 -3.77 -0.68
C ILE A 44 1.22 -2.70 -0.82
N ALA A 45 1.00 -1.88 0.21
CA ALA A 45 0.00 -0.81 0.18
C ALA A 45 0.27 0.19 -0.97
N PHE A 46 1.52 0.64 -1.12
CA PHE A 46 1.90 1.54 -2.20
C PHE A 46 1.83 0.89 -3.59
N THR A 47 2.16 -0.39 -3.72
CA THR A 47 1.99 -1.12 -4.98
C THR A 47 0.52 -1.16 -5.40
N ILE A 48 -0.40 -1.47 -4.47
CA ILE A 48 -1.84 -1.48 -4.78
C ILE A 48 -2.30 -0.07 -5.18
N LEU A 49 -1.88 0.96 -4.45
CA LEU A 49 -2.18 2.35 -4.80
C LEU A 49 -1.68 2.68 -6.21
N ALA A 50 -0.43 2.36 -6.51
CA ALA A 50 0.17 2.59 -7.82
C ALA A 50 -0.65 1.92 -8.93
N VAL A 51 -1.06 0.65 -8.76
CA VAL A 51 -1.91 -0.06 -9.72
C VAL A 51 -3.25 0.65 -9.92
N VAL A 52 -3.92 1.08 -8.84
CA VAL A 52 -5.21 1.80 -8.93
C VAL A 52 -5.08 3.08 -9.75
N TRP A 53 -3.98 3.82 -9.58
CA TRP A 53 -3.76 5.09 -10.26
C TRP A 53 -3.23 4.92 -11.69
N VAL A 54 -2.32 3.98 -11.93
CA VAL A 54 -1.78 3.65 -13.27
C VAL A 54 -2.89 3.12 -14.18
N THR A 55 -3.70 2.16 -13.72
CA THR A 55 -4.82 1.62 -14.52
C THR A 55 -5.90 2.67 -14.83
N TRP A 56 -5.93 3.75 -14.06
CA TRP A 56 -6.80 4.87 -14.32
C TRP A 56 -6.19 5.88 -15.28
N ALA A 57 -4.92 6.25 -15.09
CA ALA A 57 -4.21 7.16 -15.98
C ALA A 57 -4.14 6.59 -17.40
N GLY A 58 -3.82 5.30 -17.54
CA GLY A 58 -3.83 4.60 -18.84
C GLY A 58 -5.20 4.59 -19.53
N ARG A 59 -6.30 4.50 -18.77
CA ARG A 59 -7.67 4.59 -19.34
C ARG A 59 -8.05 5.97 -19.86
N ARG A 60 -7.31 7.02 -19.50
CA ARG A 60 -7.57 8.40 -19.96
C ARG A 60 -6.63 8.85 -21.09
N GLY A 61 -5.78 7.97 -21.62
CA GLY A 61 -4.72 8.35 -22.57
C GLY A 61 -3.63 9.23 -21.95
N ILE A 62 -3.65 9.44 -20.63
CA ILE A 62 -2.62 10.22 -19.91
C ILE A 62 -1.29 9.47 -19.90
N MET A 63 -1.21 8.23 -20.36
CA MET A 63 0.05 7.49 -20.45
C MET A 63 0.43 7.18 -21.90
N ASP A 64 -0.19 7.84 -22.89
CA ASP A 64 0.09 7.55 -24.30
C ASP A 64 1.55 7.89 -24.68
N TRP A 65 2.22 8.82 -23.97
CA TRP A 65 3.65 9.11 -24.17
C TRP A 65 4.61 7.96 -23.77
N TRP A 66 4.12 6.92 -23.09
CA TRP A 66 4.92 5.71 -22.76
C TRP A 66 4.83 4.63 -23.85
N ARG A 67 3.98 4.82 -24.87
CA ARG A 67 3.77 3.86 -25.97
C ARG A 67 4.63 4.15 -27.21
N ASP A 68 5.29 5.30 -27.26
CA ASP A 68 6.24 5.72 -28.30
C ASP A 68 7.68 5.45 -27.86
#